data_AF-A0A935Y697-F1
#
_entry.id   AF-A0A935Y697-F1
#
_cell.length_a   1.000
_cell.length_b   1.000
_cell.length_c   1.000
_cell.angle_alpha   90.00
_cell.angle_beta   90.00
_cell.angle_gamma   90.00
#
_symmetry.space_group_name_H-M   'P 1'
#
loop_
_entity.id
_entity.type
_entity.pdbx_description
1 polymer ?
#
loop_
_entity_poly.entity_id
_entity_poly.type
_entity_poly.pdbx_seq_one_letter_code
_entity_poly.pdbx_strand_id
1 'polypeptide(L)'
;MFAQLKYIVFALLFSICPALAQSCDYSVDHYSYRFVKNQFVGIATDYLNKPDSLHVDIFYPVGDKETERPLVIWFFGGAFVAGSRETMHKNCISFAQKGFVAVAADYRIGMVGNLLRSIKQK
;
A
#
# COMPACT_ATOMS: atom_id res chain seq x y z
N MET A 1 -44.59 -23.72 22.95
CA MET A 1 -43.19 -24.03 23.33
C MET A 1 -42.21 -23.88 22.14
N PHE A 2 -42.47 -24.47 20.97
CA PHE A 2 -41.57 -24.38 19.80
C PHE A 2 -41.37 -22.98 19.19
N ALA A 3 -42.35 -22.07 19.30
CA ALA A 3 -42.22 -20.70 18.81
C ALA A 3 -41.19 -19.89 19.61
N GLN A 4 -41.21 -20.01 20.94
CA GLN A 4 -40.27 -19.33 21.85
C GLN A 4 -38.81 -19.77 21.61
N LEU A 5 -38.60 -21.04 21.26
CA LEU A 5 -37.27 -21.58 20.92
C LEU A 5 -36.70 -20.98 19.63
N LYS A 6 -37.54 -20.69 18.62
CA LYS A 6 -37.09 -20.03 17.37
C LYS A 6 -36.59 -18.61 17.61
N TYR A 7 -37.27 -17.84 18.45
CA TYR A 7 -36.86 -16.47 18.78
C TYR A 7 -35.56 -16.42 19.58
N ILE A 8 -35.34 -17.39 20.47
CA ILE A 8 -34.08 -17.49 21.25
C ILE A 8 -32.90 -17.84 20.34
N VAL A 9 -33.08 -18.77 19.39
CA VAL A 9 -32.02 -19.11 18.41
C VAL A 9 -31.70 -17.92 17.49
N PHE A 10 -32.72 -17.18 17.05
CA PHE A 10 -32.54 -15.99 16.23
C PHE A 10 -31.84 -14.85 17.01
N ALA A 11 -32.18 -14.65 18.29
CA ALA A 11 -31.53 -13.68 19.16
C ALA A 11 -30.06 -14.05 19.46
N LEU A 12 -29.77 -15.34 19.67
CA LEU A 12 -28.40 -15.82 19.84
C LEU A 12 -27.56 -15.65 18.55
N LEU A 13 -28.12 -15.94 17.38
CA LEU A 13 -27.46 -15.72 16.09
C LEU A 13 -27.14 -14.24 15.82
N PHE A 14 -28.05 -13.34 16.21
CA PHE A 14 -27.84 -11.89 16.03
C PHE A 14 -26.81 -11.31 17.01
N SER A 15 -26.69 -11.88 18.21
CA SER A 15 -25.75 -11.43 19.26
C SER A 15 -24.30 -11.90 19.05
N ILE A 16 -24.07 -12.95 18.25
CA ILE A 16 -22.72 -13.46 17.93
C ILE A 16 -22.07 -12.67 16.78
N CYS A 17 -22.86 -12.03 15.92
CA CYS A 17 -22.39 -11.31 14.73
C CYS A 17 -21.48 -10.09 15.01
N PRO A 18 -21.63 -9.30 16.10
CA PRO A 18 -20.77 -8.13 16.34
C PRO A 18 -19.37 -8.49 16.82
N ALA A 19 -19.17 -9.67 17.41
CA ALA A 19 -17.88 -10.09 17.96
C ALA A 19 -16.82 -10.40 16.88
N LEU A 20 -17.23 -10.48 15.61
CA LEU A 20 -16.35 -10.71 14.46
C LEU A 20 -16.11 -9.44 13.62
N ALA A 21 -16.80 -8.33 13.93
CA ALA A 21 -16.60 -7.07 13.24
C ALA A 21 -15.50 -6.26 13.97
N GLN A 22 -14.24 -6.50 13.66
CA GLN A 22 -13.18 -5.60 14.09
C GLN A 22 -13.27 -4.30 13.28
N SER A 23 -13.86 -3.26 13.88
CA SER A 23 -13.75 -1.90 13.34
C SER A 23 -12.31 -1.43 13.54
N CYS A 24 -11.51 -1.48 12.49
CA CYS A 24 -10.17 -0.90 12.47
C CYS A 24 -10.29 0.60 12.15
N ASP A 25 -9.93 1.45 13.10
CA ASP A 25 -9.79 2.89 12.88
C ASP A 25 -8.43 3.16 12.23
N TYR A 26 -8.47 3.62 10.97
CA TYR A 26 -7.30 3.93 10.16
C TYR A 26 -6.88 5.40 10.25
N SER A 27 -7.49 6.18 11.15
CA SER A 27 -7.22 7.61 11.29
C SER A 27 -6.15 7.95 12.31
N VAL A 28 -5.90 7.05 13.29
CA VAL A 28 -4.95 7.28 14.38
C VAL A 28 -3.88 6.19 14.45
N ASP A 29 -2.77 6.52 15.11
CA ASP A 29 -1.62 5.62 15.20
C ASP A 29 -1.84 4.57 16.30
N HIS A 30 -1.86 3.29 15.92
CA HIS A 30 -2.12 2.17 16.83
C HIS A 30 -1.01 1.12 16.83
N TYR A 31 -0.28 0.99 15.73
CA TYR A 31 0.61 -0.14 15.48
C TYR A 31 2.08 0.27 15.48
N SER A 32 2.94 -0.66 15.91
CA SER A 32 4.34 -0.64 15.49
C SER A 32 4.45 -1.16 14.05
N TYR A 33 5.52 -0.81 13.34
CA TYR A 33 5.70 -1.21 11.94
C TYR A 33 6.95 -2.06 11.73
N ARG A 34 6.94 -2.84 10.66
CA ARG A 34 8.14 -3.45 10.06
C ARG A 34 8.21 -3.08 8.59
N PHE A 35 9.38 -3.25 7.99
CA PHE A 35 9.53 -3.03 6.56
C PHE A 35 10.50 -4.01 5.90
N VAL A 36 10.25 -4.27 4.62
CA VAL A 36 11.11 -5.04 3.71
C VAL A 36 11.63 -4.09 2.65
N LYS A 37 12.96 -4.03 2.51
CA LYS A 37 13.63 -3.14 1.56
C LYS A 37 14.02 -3.87 0.28
N ASN A 38 14.03 -3.15 -0.84
CA ASN A 38 14.53 -3.56 -2.15
C ASN A 38 13.83 -4.82 -2.70
N GLN A 39 12.51 -4.92 -2.52
CA GLN A 39 11.77 -6.02 -3.12
C GLN A 39 11.67 -5.82 -4.63
N PHE A 40 12.29 -6.70 -5.41
CA PHE A 40 12.28 -6.62 -6.87
C PHE A 40 10.87 -6.81 -7.44
N VAL A 41 10.50 -5.99 -8.42
CA VAL A 41 9.20 -6.05 -9.12
C VAL A 41 9.36 -6.38 -10.60
N GLY A 42 10.37 -5.81 -11.27
CA GLY A 42 10.57 -6.06 -12.68
C GLY A 42 11.64 -5.18 -13.31
N ILE A 43 11.83 -5.36 -14.62
CA ILE A 43 12.74 -4.56 -15.44
C ILE A 43 11.91 -3.84 -16.51
N ALA A 44 12.19 -2.57 -16.71
CA ALA A 44 11.59 -1.76 -17.77
C ALA A 44 12.68 -0.99 -18.52
N THR A 45 12.46 -0.69 -19.79
CA THR A 45 13.41 0.09 -20.59
C THR A 45 13.32 1.57 -20.22
N ASP A 46 14.44 2.22 -19.91
CA ASP A 46 14.52 3.65 -19.61
C ASP A 46 14.43 4.53 -20.87
N TYR A 47 14.59 5.85 -20.70
CA TYR A 47 14.57 6.83 -21.78
C TYR A 47 15.78 6.76 -22.74
N LEU A 48 16.85 6.07 -22.35
CA LEU A 48 18.07 5.84 -23.14
C LEU A 48 18.08 4.44 -23.80
N ASN A 49 16.95 3.73 -23.79
CA ASN A 49 16.83 2.35 -24.24
C ASN A 49 17.70 1.35 -23.44
N LYS A 50 17.98 1.62 -22.16
CA LYS A 50 18.70 0.73 -21.25
C LYS A 50 17.72 0.03 -20.31
N PRO A 51 18.01 -1.22 -19.89
CA PRO A 51 17.20 -1.89 -18.88
C PRO A 51 17.38 -1.21 -17.52
N ASP A 52 16.26 -0.92 -16.85
CA ASP A 52 16.19 -0.33 -15.52
C ASP A 52 15.40 -1.27 -14.58
N SER A 53 15.96 -1.56 -13.41
CA SER A 53 15.40 -2.52 -12.46
C SER A 53 14.59 -1.80 -11.38
N LEU A 54 13.31 -2.11 -11.28
CA LEU A 54 12.36 -1.43 -10.41
C LEU A 54 12.09 -2.25 -9.14
N HIS A 55 12.13 -1.58 -8.00
CA HIS A 55 11.95 -2.19 -6.68
C HIS A 55 10.85 -1.48 -5.88
N VAL A 56 10.33 -2.17 -4.86
CA VAL A 56 9.39 -1.63 -3.87
C VAL A 56 9.90 -1.84 -2.44
N ASP A 57 9.60 -0.89 -1.56
CA ASP A 57 9.82 -1.02 -0.13
C ASP A 57 8.46 -1.15 0.53
N ILE A 58 8.26 -2.21 1.30
CA ILE A 58 6.95 -2.59 1.83
C ILE A 58 6.98 -2.37 3.34
N PHE A 59 6.07 -1.56 3.86
CA PHE A 59 5.88 -1.22 5.26
C PHE A 59 4.55 -1.80 5.73
N TYR A 60 4.51 -2.45 6.88
CA TYR A 60 3.30 -3.09 7.37
C TYR A 60 3.21 -3.07 8.90
N PRO A 61 1.99 -2.98 9.45
CA PRO A 61 1.74 -3.01 10.89
C PRO A 61 2.10 -4.39 11.47
N VAL A 62 2.50 -4.40 12.74
CA VAL A 62 2.64 -5.61 13.53
C VAL A 62 1.95 -5.45 14.88
N GLY A 63 1.45 -6.57 15.40
CA GLY A 63 0.83 -6.61 16.74
C GLY A 63 -0.63 -7.04 16.78
N ASP A 64 -1.23 -7.46 15.66
CA ASP A 64 -2.55 -8.11 15.67
C ASP A 64 -2.64 -9.27 14.67
N LYS A 65 -3.86 -9.80 14.50
CA LYS A 65 -4.17 -10.93 13.61
C LYS A 65 -4.90 -10.50 12.33
N GLU A 66 -4.97 -9.21 12.03
CA GLU A 66 -5.70 -8.72 10.87
C GLU A 66 -4.94 -9.01 9.59
N THR A 67 -5.54 -9.86 8.75
CA THR A 67 -4.96 -10.31 7.47
C THR A 67 -5.48 -9.52 6.27
N GLU A 68 -6.65 -8.88 6.39
CA GLU A 68 -7.30 -8.14 5.31
C GLU A 68 -7.22 -6.63 5.56
N ARG A 69 -6.10 -6.02 5.15
CA ARG A 69 -5.84 -4.60 5.35
C ARG A 69 -5.79 -3.84 4.03
N PRO A 70 -6.17 -2.56 4.03
CA PRO A 70 -5.98 -1.70 2.87
C PRO A 70 -4.50 -1.52 2.54
N LEU A 71 -4.21 -1.52 1.24
CA LEU A 71 -2.89 -1.24 0.67
C LEU A 71 -2.86 0.17 0.09
N VAL A 72 -1.82 0.93 0.43
CA VAL A 72 -1.51 2.23 -0.19
C VAL A 72 -0.15 2.14 -0.88
N ILE A 73 -0.07 2.59 -2.13
CA ILE A 73 1.18 2.65 -2.90
C ILE A 73 1.53 4.11 -3.14
N TRP A 74 2.72 4.50 -2.73
CA TRP A 74 3.31 5.83 -2.88
C TRP A 74 4.32 5.85 -4.01
N PHE A 75 4.13 6.80 -4.93
CA PHE A 75 5.11 7.17 -5.94
C PHE A 75 5.75 8.50 -5.54
N PHE A 76 7.07 8.58 -5.66
CA PHE A 76 7.80 9.81 -5.34
C PHE A 76 7.54 10.94 -6.34
N GLY A 77 7.68 12.19 -5.91
CA GLY A 77 7.60 13.36 -6.80
C GLY A 77 8.90 13.61 -7.58
N GLY A 78 9.01 14.75 -8.27
CA GLY A 78 10.23 15.12 -9.00
C GLY A 78 10.08 15.14 -10.53
N ALA A 79 8.85 15.36 -11.01
CA ALA A 79 8.52 15.66 -12.41
C ALA A 79 9.08 14.65 -13.43
N PHE A 80 9.23 13.38 -13.06
CA PHE A 80 9.82 12.32 -13.89
C PHE A 80 11.29 12.54 -14.28
N VAL A 81 11.99 13.45 -13.61
CA VAL A 81 13.40 13.77 -13.91
C VAL A 81 14.34 13.46 -12.74
N ALA A 82 13.82 13.44 -11.52
CA ALA A 82 14.58 13.16 -10.32
C ALA A 82 13.68 12.54 -9.25
N GLY A 83 14.30 12.00 -8.20
CA GLY A 83 13.63 11.46 -7.05
C GLY A 83 13.97 9.99 -6.81
N SER A 84 13.52 9.48 -5.67
CA SER A 84 13.63 8.07 -5.31
C SER A 84 12.52 7.70 -4.33
N ARG A 85 12.17 6.41 -4.27
CA ARG A 85 11.12 5.89 -3.40
C ARG A 85 11.39 6.10 -1.90
N GLU A 86 12.65 6.25 -1.50
CA GLU A 86 13.05 6.55 -0.12
C GLU A 86 12.43 7.86 0.39
N THR A 87 12.14 8.81 -0.49
CA THR A 87 11.46 10.06 -0.13
C THR A 87 10.06 9.84 0.45
N MET A 88 9.41 8.72 0.10
CA MET A 88 8.07 8.36 0.55
C MET A 88 8.06 7.52 1.84
N HIS A 89 9.23 7.17 2.41
CA HIS A 89 9.31 6.31 3.60
C HIS A 89 8.57 6.89 4.80
N LYS A 90 8.65 8.22 5.04
CA LYS A 90 7.92 8.86 6.15
C LYS A 90 6.41 8.69 6.02
N ASN A 91 5.87 8.84 4.80
CA ASN A 91 4.46 8.61 4.52
C ASN A 91 4.09 7.14 4.74
N CYS A 92 4.91 6.21 4.23
CA CYS A 92 4.66 4.79 4.40
C CYS A 92 4.67 4.35 5.87
N ILE A 93 5.60 4.88 6.67
CA ILE A 93 5.66 4.63 8.11
C ILE A 93 4.38 5.11 8.79
N SER A 94 3.93 6.35 8.54
CA SER A 94 2.69 6.86 9.14
C SER A 94 1.47 6.03 8.78
N PHE A 95 1.36 5.58 7.53
CA PHE A 95 0.27 4.70 7.10
C PHE A 95 0.37 3.30 7.74
N ALA A 96 1.57 2.74 7.86
CA ALA A 96 1.78 1.48 8.55
C ALA A 96 1.38 1.54 10.03
N GLN A 97 1.68 2.65 10.71
CA GLN A 97 1.27 2.86 12.11
C GLN A 97 -0.25 3.00 12.28
N LYS A 98 -0.95 3.45 11.24
CA LYS A 98 -2.43 3.49 11.16
C LYS A 98 -3.05 2.17 10.72
N GLY A 99 -2.26 1.14 10.44
CA GLY A 99 -2.76 -0.20 10.11
C GLY A 99 -2.83 -0.52 8.61
N PHE A 100 -2.33 0.34 7.73
CA PHE A 100 -2.24 0.05 6.29
C PHE A 100 -1.00 -0.78 5.98
N VAL A 101 -1.06 -1.59 4.92
CA VAL A 101 0.16 -1.94 4.21
C VAL A 101 0.51 -0.74 3.32
N ALA A 102 1.71 -0.21 3.45
CA ALA A 102 2.16 0.94 2.67
C ALA A 102 3.39 0.57 1.85
N VAL A 103 3.41 0.95 0.58
CA VAL A 103 4.49 0.60 -0.35
C VAL A 103 5.08 1.86 -0.96
N ALA A 104 6.40 2.02 -0.90
CA ALA A 104 7.11 3.02 -1.68
C ALA A 104 7.67 2.36 -2.94
N ALA A 105 7.30 2.86 -4.12
CA ALA A 105 7.59 2.20 -5.40
C ALA A 105 8.53 3.01 -6.29
N ASP A 106 9.47 2.31 -6.93
CA ASP A 106 10.25 2.87 -8.03
C ASP A 106 9.39 3.08 -9.28
N TYR A 107 9.69 4.15 -10.01
CA TYR A 107 9.27 4.34 -11.39
C TYR A 107 10.41 4.98 -12.18
N ARG A 108 10.39 4.76 -13.50
CA ARG A 108 11.43 5.26 -14.42
C ARG A 108 11.47 6.79 -14.41
N ILE A 109 12.68 7.34 -14.31
CA ILE A 109 12.96 8.78 -14.43
C ILE A 109 13.88 9.05 -15.63
N GLY A 110 13.97 10.33 -16.02
CA GLY A 110 14.89 10.81 -17.06
C GLY A 110 14.22 11.34 -18.32
N MET A 111 12.99 11.85 -18.25
CA MET A 111 12.25 12.41 -19.40
C MET A 111 12.87 13.68 -20.06
N VAL A 112 14.09 14.09 -19.68
CA VAL A 112 14.73 15.30 -20.25
C VAL A 112 15.38 14.97 -21.60
N GLY A 113 14.73 15.34 -22.70
CA GLY A 113 15.33 15.38 -24.06
C GLY A 113 14.50 14.74 -25.17
N ASN A 114 13.71 13.70 -24.87
CA ASN A 114 13.01 12.93 -25.91
C ASN A 114 11.65 13.51 -26.33
N LEU A 115 11.04 14.40 -25.54
CA LEU A 115 9.83 15.12 -25.99
C LEU A 115 10.15 15.95 -27.25
N LEU A 116 11.29 16.64 -27.27
CA LEU A 116 11.75 17.41 -28.43
C LEU A 116 12.19 16.52 -29.60
N ARG A 117 12.75 15.33 -29.31
CA ARG A 117 13.15 14.37 -30.37
C ARG A 117 11.94 13.70 -31.02
N SER A 118 10.89 13.40 -30.25
CA SER A 118 9.63 12.84 -30.76
C SER A 118 8.85 13.86 -31.61
N ILE A 119 8.96 15.15 -31.33
CA ILE A 119 8.34 16.22 -32.13
C ILE A 119 9.13 16.47 -33.42
N LYS A 120 10.46 16.29 -33.41
CA LYS A 120 11.31 16.39 -34.61
C LYS A 120 11.25 15.20 -35.58
N GLN A 121 10.62 14.10 -35.18
CA GLN A 121 10.50 12.86 -35.97
C GLN A 121 9.13 12.73 -36.67
N LYS A 122 8.30 13.79 -36.63
CA LYS A 122 7.09 13.97 -37.44
C LYS A 122 7.33 15.08 -38.46
#